data_AF-A0A8H4NCP1-F1
#
_entry.id   AF-A0A8H4NCP1-F1
#
_cell.length_a   1.000
_cell.length_b   1.000
_cell.length_c   1.000
_cell.angle_alpha   90.00
_cell.angle_beta   90.00
_cell.angle_gamma   90.00
#
_symmetry.space_group_name_H-M   'P 1'
#
loop_
_entity.id
_entity.type
_entity.pdbx_description
1 polymer ?
#
loop_
_entity_poly.entity_id
_entity_poly.type
_entity_poly.pdbx_seq_one_letter_code
_entity_poly.pdbx_strand_id
1 'polypeptide(L)'
;MMLKSILSLLLAAGAAHAKYIVPGGRWHDTEGNLVNAHAGGVTVDPETGKFFWFGEYKIEGQEEGGGVTVYSSEDLATWTYEGLALEPIEGHPYISPEHIIQRPKVAYSESLNQYHMWWHADNSSYGWLLQGFATADTIGGPYTFVNATAPLGNWSQDFGMFTDYKDGKTYSLYSNGDRKEGRDVYLTSFNEDITDLDEVIHRWDKFDLEAPTIIQTEKSYYALMSHKTGYRPNNVVAFRADSLAGPWSQPFIFSPLNTRTFNSQSGFSLRIAGEKQTTYLYLGDQWDSNSLWESRYIWLPLNIDDEKKTLEVEWHDVYDLDVKSGEWSAIEGTPYYGADATTSGSAFKQEANFASKGTIVTGIYGNDSTVTFEGVEGTGKEQWVSFYYQNTDDMGFGDQPGGSPDRIGGKWQLRRISSVIVNGDTQNVQTLYQRDTHKGIILSTPLLLPLKEGSNTITVGGLSNGFDLKGADLDKIVVYPPEE
;
A
#
# COMPACT_ATOMS: atom_id res chain seq x y z
N MET A 1 18.66 -22.88 58.92
CA MET A 1 17.78 -21.77 58.50
C MET A 1 18.36 -21.18 57.22
N MET A 2 17.96 -21.70 56.06
CA MET A 2 18.18 -21.05 54.77
C MET A 2 17.12 -21.59 53.81
N LEU A 3 16.22 -20.69 53.45
CA LEU A 3 15.02 -20.90 52.65
C LEU A 3 15.47 -21.01 51.18
N LYS A 4 15.21 -22.15 50.53
CA LYS A 4 15.32 -22.24 49.06
C LYS A 4 14.05 -21.66 48.46
N SER A 5 14.17 -20.45 47.90
CA SER A 5 13.13 -19.81 47.11
C SER A 5 13.03 -20.51 45.75
N ILE A 6 11.90 -21.15 45.47
CA ILE A 6 11.55 -21.65 44.15
C ILE A 6 10.93 -20.45 43.40
N LEU A 7 11.67 -19.90 42.45
CA LEU A 7 11.13 -18.90 41.53
C LEU A 7 10.44 -19.66 40.39
N SER A 8 9.11 -19.73 40.45
CA SER A 8 8.30 -20.21 39.34
C SER A 8 8.30 -19.13 38.25
N LEU A 9 9.05 -19.33 37.17
CA LEU A 9 8.84 -18.57 35.93
C LEU A 9 7.47 -18.99 35.38
N LEU A 10 6.47 -18.11 35.49
CA LEU A 10 5.33 -18.14 34.59
C LEU A 10 5.83 -17.64 33.23
N LEU A 11 6.08 -18.55 32.29
CA LEU A 11 5.99 -18.21 30.87
C LEU A 11 4.51 -17.97 30.59
N ALA A 12 4.11 -16.70 30.53
CA ALA A 12 2.93 -16.32 29.78
C ALA A 12 3.31 -16.49 28.29
N ALA A 13 3.05 -17.68 27.74
CA ALA A 13 2.93 -17.82 26.29
C ALA A 13 1.66 -17.05 25.92
N GLY A 14 1.81 -15.77 25.58
CA GLY A 14 0.78 -15.08 24.82
C GLY A 14 0.63 -15.85 23.52
N ALA A 15 -0.52 -16.47 23.31
CA ALA A 15 -0.91 -16.88 21.98
C ALA A 15 -0.99 -15.59 21.17
N ALA A 16 -0.01 -15.33 20.32
CA ALA A 16 -0.17 -14.33 19.28
C ALA A 16 -1.34 -14.83 18.43
N HIS A 17 -2.46 -14.12 18.52
CA HIS A 17 -3.61 -14.36 17.65
C HIS A 17 -3.15 -13.94 16.24
N ALA A 18 -3.06 -14.88 15.31
CA ALA A 18 -2.61 -14.60 13.96
C ALA A 18 -3.61 -13.65 13.29
N LYS A 19 -3.14 -12.47 12.90
CA LYS A 19 -3.91 -11.49 12.13
C LYS A 19 -3.51 -11.61 10.67
N TYR A 20 -4.50 -11.65 9.79
CA TYR A 20 -4.23 -11.76 8.37
C TYR A 20 -3.76 -10.43 7.80
N ILE A 21 -2.93 -10.48 6.76
CA ILE A 21 -2.67 -9.32 5.91
C ILE A 21 -3.72 -9.31 4.80
N VAL A 22 -4.45 -8.19 4.69
CA VAL A 22 -5.61 -8.03 3.81
C VAL A 22 -5.45 -6.80 2.91
N PRO A 23 -4.81 -6.95 1.73
CA PRO A 23 -4.59 -5.85 0.79
C PRO A 23 -5.88 -5.13 0.40
N GLY A 24 -5.87 -3.79 0.43
CA GLY A 24 -7.03 -2.96 0.10
C GLY A 24 -8.04 -2.79 1.24
N GLY A 25 -7.90 -3.54 2.34
CA GLY A 25 -8.75 -3.43 3.51
C GLY A 25 -8.53 -2.16 4.32
N ARG A 26 -9.53 -1.81 5.15
CA ARG A 26 -9.40 -0.78 6.18
C ARG A 26 -8.62 -1.36 7.36
N TRP A 27 -7.31 -1.14 7.39
CA TRP A 27 -6.48 -1.57 8.51
C TRP A 27 -6.70 -0.65 9.70
N HIS A 28 -6.91 -1.23 10.87
CA HIS A 28 -7.06 -0.50 12.11
C HIS A 28 -5.91 -0.84 13.05
N ASP A 29 -5.44 0.15 13.79
CA ASP A 29 -4.47 -0.04 14.85
C ASP A 29 -5.09 -0.72 16.08
N THR A 30 -4.27 -1.00 17.09
CA THR A 30 -4.70 -1.60 18.36
C THR A 30 -5.69 -0.75 19.17
N GLU A 31 -5.84 0.54 18.84
CA GLU A 31 -6.82 1.44 19.45
C GLU A 31 -8.12 1.52 18.65
N GLY A 32 -8.18 0.86 17.49
CA GLY A 32 -9.33 0.85 16.59
C GLY A 32 -9.41 2.05 15.65
N ASN A 33 -8.35 2.86 15.54
CA ASN A 33 -8.28 3.94 14.56
C ASN A 33 -7.77 3.40 13.23
N LEU A 34 -8.11 4.04 12.12
CA LEU A 34 -7.52 3.69 10.81
C LEU A 34 -6.01 3.94 10.85
N VAL A 35 -5.24 2.95 10.40
CA VAL A 35 -3.80 3.12 10.20
C VAL A 35 -3.58 4.14 9.09
N ASN A 36 -2.76 5.15 9.38
CA ASN A 36 -2.50 6.30 8.53
C ASN A 36 -0.99 6.53 8.45
N ALA A 37 -0.32 5.84 7.51
CA ALA A 37 1.13 5.83 7.30
C ALA A 37 1.45 5.64 5.80
N HIS A 38 0.94 6.54 4.97
CA HIS A 38 0.98 6.41 3.50
C HIS A 38 2.37 6.65 2.92
N ALA A 39 2.69 6.02 1.78
CA ALA A 39 3.91 6.22 0.97
C ALA A 39 5.25 6.03 1.72
N GLY A 40 5.17 5.48 2.92
CA GLY A 40 6.24 5.47 3.89
C GLY A 40 7.22 4.30 3.74
N GLY A 41 7.85 3.90 4.84
CA GLY A 41 8.81 2.80 4.85
C GLY A 41 8.82 2.08 6.20
N VAL A 42 9.27 0.83 6.17
CA VAL A 42 9.40 -0.01 7.36
C VAL A 42 10.87 -0.14 7.73
N THR A 43 11.21 0.26 8.96
CA THR A 43 12.53 0.06 9.56
C THR A 43 12.44 -1.04 10.62
N VAL A 44 13.38 -1.97 10.61
CA VAL A 44 13.43 -3.04 11.62
C VAL A 44 14.38 -2.59 12.72
N ASP A 45 13.92 -2.67 13.96
CA ASP A 45 14.79 -2.49 15.12
C ASP A 45 15.75 -3.70 15.23
N PRO A 46 17.07 -3.50 15.12
CA PRO A 46 18.04 -4.59 15.16
C PRO A 46 18.12 -5.27 16.54
N GLU A 47 17.72 -4.60 17.63
CA GLU A 47 17.78 -5.16 18.97
C GLU A 47 16.58 -6.07 19.27
N THR A 48 15.39 -5.63 18.88
CA THR A 48 14.13 -6.32 19.22
C THR A 48 13.55 -7.14 18.07
N GLY A 49 13.95 -6.85 16.82
CA GLY A 49 13.31 -7.39 15.62
C GLY A 49 11.94 -6.79 15.32
N LYS A 50 11.49 -5.77 16.08
CA LYS A 50 10.20 -5.11 15.88
C LYS A 50 10.22 -4.25 14.62
N PHE A 51 9.11 -4.25 13.88
CA PHE A 51 8.92 -3.42 12.70
C PHE A 51 8.38 -2.05 13.10
N PHE A 52 8.95 -0.98 12.56
CA PHE A 52 8.48 0.40 12.69
C PHE A 52 8.11 0.95 11.33
N TRP A 53 6.83 1.22 11.13
CA TRP A 53 6.28 1.76 9.90
C TRP A 53 6.06 3.26 10.02
N PHE A 54 6.89 4.02 9.32
CA PHE A 54 6.77 5.46 9.19
C PHE A 54 5.99 5.79 7.93
N GLY A 55 5.15 6.81 7.95
CA GLY A 55 4.47 7.26 6.74
C GLY A 55 3.81 8.62 6.87
N GLU A 56 3.28 9.11 5.76
CA GLU A 56 2.59 10.39 5.70
C GLU A 56 1.31 10.33 6.51
N TYR A 57 1.12 11.32 7.40
CA TYR A 57 -0.15 11.50 8.08
C TYR A 57 -1.09 12.34 7.21
N LYS A 58 -2.07 11.69 6.59
CA LYS A 58 -3.09 12.37 5.77
C LYS A 58 -4.30 12.72 6.62
N ILE A 59 -4.45 14.00 6.96
CA ILE A 59 -5.58 14.50 7.75
C ILE A 59 -6.85 14.48 6.89
N GLU A 60 -7.98 14.08 7.49
CA GLU A 60 -9.27 14.11 6.80
C GLU A 60 -9.59 15.51 6.26
N GLY A 61 -9.91 15.58 4.96
CA GLY A 61 -10.22 16.83 4.27
C GLY A 61 -9.01 17.68 3.87
N GLN A 62 -7.78 17.20 4.07
CA GLN A 62 -6.55 17.89 3.67
C GLN A 62 -5.69 17.02 2.76
N GLU A 63 -4.92 17.65 1.87
CA GLU A 63 -3.95 16.96 1.01
C GLU A 63 -2.60 16.74 1.73
N GLU A 64 -2.19 17.72 2.54
CA GLU A 64 -0.91 17.76 3.26
C GLU A 64 -1.07 18.35 4.66
N GLY A 65 0.01 18.33 5.45
CA GLY A 65 0.10 19.07 6.72
C GLY A 65 0.05 18.25 7.99
N GLY A 66 0.00 16.91 7.90
CA GLY A 66 -0.01 16.05 9.09
C GLY A 66 1.36 15.62 9.62
N GLY A 67 2.43 15.77 8.84
CA GLY A 67 3.77 15.29 9.20
C GLY A 67 3.92 13.77 9.02
N VAL A 68 4.68 13.14 9.90
CA VAL A 68 5.02 11.71 9.80
C VAL A 68 4.53 10.96 11.03
N THR A 69 3.65 9.99 10.84
CA THR A 69 3.26 9.01 11.87
C THR A 69 4.27 7.87 11.95
N VAL A 70 4.28 7.19 13.10
CA VAL A 70 4.97 5.91 13.26
C VAL A 70 4.04 4.91 13.93
N TYR A 71 4.06 3.69 13.41
CA TYR A 71 3.43 2.51 14.02
C TYR A 71 4.49 1.45 14.27
N SER A 72 4.27 0.61 15.27
CA SER A 72 5.14 -0.54 15.51
C SER A 72 4.36 -1.86 15.48
N SER A 73 5.03 -2.95 15.10
CA SER A 73 4.42 -4.28 14.98
C SER A 73 5.45 -5.39 15.19
N GLU A 74 5.01 -6.52 15.73
CA GLU A 74 5.81 -7.75 15.82
C GLU A 74 5.55 -8.72 14.66
N ASP A 75 4.46 -8.53 13.89
CA ASP A 75 3.92 -9.50 12.93
C ASP A 75 3.55 -8.90 11.56
N LEU A 76 3.72 -7.58 11.38
CA LEU A 76 3.31 -6.79 10.20
C LEU A 76 1.80 -6.69 9.95
N ALA A 77 0.96 -7.24 10.84
CA ALA A 77 -0.49 -7.23 10.72
C ALA A 77 -1.16 -6.44 11.86
N THR A 78 -0.62 -6.55 13.07
CA THR A 78 -1.08 -5.87 14.27
C THR A 78 -0.23 -4.62 14.52
N TRP A 79 -0.80 -3.45 14.27
CA TRP A 79 -0.08 -2.17 14.36
C TRP A 79 -0.45 -1.39 15.62
N THR A 80 0.55 -1.03 16.42
CA THR A 80 0.41 -0.11 17.56
C THR A 80 0.81 1.29 17.12
N TYR A 81 -0.05 2.29 17.36
CA TYR A 81 0.29 3.68 17.10
C TYR A 81 1.34 4.19 18.10
N GLU A 82 2.46 4.72 17.62
CA GLU A 82 3.57 5.20 18.46
C GLU A 82 3.65 6.74 18.50
N GLY A 83 2.78 7.44 17.77
CA GLY A 83 2.73 8.91 17.73
C GLY A 83 3.14 9.52 16.39
N LEU A 84 3.40 10.83 16.41
CA LEU A 84 4.05 11.54 15.31
C LEU A 84 5.57 11.45 15.48
N ALA A 85 6.23 10.75 14.56
CA ALA A 85 7.68 10.72 14.49
C ALA A 85 8.24 12.10 14.08
N LEU A 86 7.57 12.82 13.17
CA LEU A 86 7.92 14.19 12.81
C LEU A 86 6.67 15.08 12.85
N GLU A 87 6.60 15.96 13.83
CA GLU A 87 5.48 16.90 13.99
C GLU A 87 5.73 18.17 13.16
N PRO A 88 4.74 18.64 12.36
CA PRO A 88 4.82 19.93 11.68
C PRO A 88 4.92 21.09 12.67
N ILE A 89 5.67 22.14 12.30
CA ILE A 89 5.89 23.31 13.15
C ILE A 89 5.32 24.55 12.44
N GLU A 90 4.30 25.17 13.02
CA GLU A 90 3.65 26.36 12.48
C GLU A 90 4.67 27.47 12.15
N GLY A 91 4.65 27.94 10.90
CA GLY A 91 5.55 29.00 10.42
C GLY A 91 7.01 28.55 10.23
N HIS A 92 7.33 27.27 10.40
CA HIS A 92 8.65 26.74 10.06
C HIS A 92 8.86 26.74 8.55
N PRO A 93 10.01 27.20 8.03
CA PRO A 93 10.22 27.42 6.60
C PRO A 93 10.17 26.17 5.71
N TYR A 94 10.20 24.96 6.31
CA TYR A 94 10.26 23.70 5.55
C TYR A 94 9.29 22.61 6.04
N ILE A 95 8.74 22.74 7.26
CA ILE A 95 7.87 21.72 7.87
C ILE A 95 6.65 22.37 8.55
N SER A 96 6.22 23.54 8.08
CA SER A 96 4.90 24.09 8.41
C SER A 96 3.80 23.18 7.83
N PRO A 97 2.59 23.12 8.43
CA PRO A 97 1.47 22.37 7.86
C PRO A 97 1.10 22.71 6.41
N GLU A 98 1.49 23.89 5.89
CA GLU A 98 1.29 24.28 4.49
C GLU A 98 2.33 23.68 3.51
N HIS A 99 3.32 22.96 4.02
CA HIS A 99 4.41 22.37 3.24
C HIS A 99 4.23 20.86 3.08
N ILE A 100 4.94 20.31 2.10
CA ILE A 100 4.84 18.93 1.68
C ILE A 100 5.92 18.11 2.40
N ILE A 101 5.49 17.07 3.10
CA ILE A 101 6.34 16.09 3.78
C ILE A 101 5.90 14.71 3.27
N GLN A 102 6.57 14.23 2.23
CA GLN A 102 6.14 13.02 1.51
C GLN A 102 7.20 11.91 1.53
N ARG A 103 6.74 10.67 1.52
CA ARG A 103 7.53 9.44 1.40
C ARG A 103 8.69 9.31 2.41
N PRO A 104 8.47 9.51 3.71
CA PRO A 104 9.53 9.38 4.71
C PRO A 104 10.16 7.99 4.68
N LYS A 105 11.48 7.94 4.89
CA LYS A 105 12.27 6.72 5.09
C LYS A 105 13.23 6.96 6.25
N VAL A 106 13.50 5.92 7.03
CA VAL A 106 14.37 5.97 8.20
C VAL A 106 15.48 4.93 8.05
N ALA A 107 16.70 5.31 8.41
CA ALA A 107 17.83 4.40 8.54
C ALA A 107 18.60 4.71 9.83
N TYR A 108 19.29 3.71 10.36
CA TYR A 108 20.15 3.88 11.54
C TYR A 108 21.58 4.21 11.10
N SER A 109 22.13 5.27 11.68
CA SER A 109 23.53 5.67 11.55
C SER A 109 24.35 5.03 12.68
N GLU A 110 25.13 4.01 12.35
CA GLU A 110 25.95 3.29 13.34
C GLU A 110 27.04 4.18 13.95
N SER A 111 27.65 5.05 13.13
CA SER A 111 28.74 5.93 13.55
C SER A 111 28.29 7.00 14.56
N LEU A 112 27.05 7.46 14.44
CA LEU A 112 26.46 8.48 15.32
C LEU A 112 25.54 7.89 16.39
N ASN A 113 25.18 6.61 16.28
CA ASN A 113 24.20 5.94 17.15
C ASN A 113 22.85 6.69 17.17
N GLN A 114 22.35 7.05 15.98
CA GLN A 114 21.11 7.81 15.80
C GLN A 114 20.29 7.28 14.63
N TYR A 115 18.98 7.51 14.65
CA TYR A 115 18.08 7.26 13.53
C TYR A 115 17.89 8.52 12.71
N HIS A 116 18.02 8.38 11.40
CA HIS A 116 18.01 9.46 10.43
C HIS A 116 16.81 9.29 9.50
N MET A 117 15.91 10.28 9.53
CA MET A 117 14.74 10.34 8.66
C MET A 117 15.02 11.25 7.48
N TRP A 118 14.72 10.76 6.28
CA TRP A 118 14.79 11.50 5.03
C TRP A 118 13.47 11.41 4.28
N TRP A 119 13.10 12.47 3.56
CA TRP A 119 11.83 12.56 2.85
C TRP A 119 11.88 13.56 1.68
N HIS A 120 10.85 13.55 0.85
CA HIS A 120 10.62 14.60 -0.15
C HIS A 120 10.06 15.85 0.52
N ALA A 121 10.86 16.91 0.58
CA ALA A 121 10.48 18.20 1.15
C ALA A 121 10.11 19.19 0.03
N ASP A 122 8.88 19.73 0.09
CA ASP A 122 8.42 20.69 -0.91
C ASP A 122 7.48 21.76 -0.37
N ASN A 123 7.19 22.75 -1.22
CA ASN A 123 6.07 23.66 -1.03
C ASN A 123 4.84 23.17 -1.81
N SER A 124 3.69 23.79 -1.56
CA SER A 124 2.42 23.47 -2.22
C SER A 124 2.41 23.65 -3.75
N SER A 125 3.45 24.26 -4.34
CA SER A 125 3.61 24.38 -5.79
C SER A 125 4.54 23.31 -6.41
N TYR A 126 5.07 22.38 -5.61
CA TYR A 126 6.08 21.40 -6.02
C TYR A 126 7.31 22.06 -6.68
N GLY A 127 7.74 23.19 -6.11
CA GLY A 127 8.76 24.06 -6.68
C GLY A 127 10.11 24.04 -5.98
N TRP A 128 10.20 23.51 -4.76
CA TRP A 128 11.45 23.42 -4.01
C TRP A 128 12.29 22.23 -4.45
N LEU A 129 11.65 21.07 -4.60
CA LEU A 129 12.28 19.82 -5.03
C LEU A 129 13.52 19.45 -4.17
N LEU A 130 13.34 19.41 -2.84
CA LEU A 130 14.40 19.18 -1.87
C LEU A 130 14.24 17.82 -1.16
N GLN A 131 15.31 17.39 -0.49
CA GLN A 131 15.29 16.32 0.49
C GLN A 131 15.33 16.92 1.87
N GLY A 132 14.36 16.58 2.72
CA GLY A 132 14.37 16.94 4.12
C GLY A 132 15.18 15.92 4.93
N PHE A 133 15.80 16.38 6.01
CA PHE A 133 16.58 15.56 6.94
C PHE A 133 16.24 15.89 8.40
N ALA A 134 16.04 14.85 9.20
CA ALA A 134 15.78 14.92 10.64
C ALA A 134 16.44 13.75 11.38
N THR A 135 16.71 13.93 12.68
CA THR A 135 17.42 12.94 13.52
C THR A 135 16.69 12.64 14.81
N ALA A 136 16.84 11.41 15.33
CA ALA A 136 16.35 10.99 16.63
C ALA A 136 17.30 9.99 17.29
N ASP A 137 17.32 9.93 18.63
CA ASP A 137 18.09 8.93 19.37
C ASP A 137 17.37 7.58 19.46
N THR A 138 16.06 7.55 19.18
CA THR A 138 15.20 6.36 19.22
C THR A 138 14.46 6.19 17.90
N ILE A 139 14.23 4.94 17.49
CA ILE A 139 13.61 4.61 16.20
C ILE A 139 12.27 5.33 16.01
N GLY A 140 11.40 5.30 17.01
CA GLY A 140 10.07 5.96 16.98
C GLY A 140 10.10 7.49 17.06
N GLY A 141 11.27 8.11 17.25
CA GLY A 141 11.37 9.56 17.46
C GLY A 141 11.02 10.01 18.89
N PRO A 142 10.58 11.27 19.07
CA PRO A 142 10.34 12.26 18.01
C PRO A 142 11.65 12.70 17.32
N TYR A 143 11.56 12.98 16.03
CA TYR A 143 12.65 13.44 15.19
C TYR A 143 12.75 14.97 15.22
N THR A 144 13.99 15.46 15.25
CA THR A 144 14.31 16.88 15.19
C THR A 144 14.78 17.24 13.78
N PHE A 145 14.09 18.19 13.14
CA PHE A 145 14.48 18.73 11.84
C PHE A 145 15.91 19.28 11.87
N VAL A 146 16.69 18.96 10.84
CA VAL A 146 18.07 19.45 10.66
C VAL A 146 18.12 20.45 9.49
N ASN A 147 17.77 20.00 8.28
CA ASN A 147 17.79 20.85 7.09
C ASN A 147 16.87 20.31 5.97
N ALA A 148 16.76 21.08 4.89
CA ALA A 148 16.21 20.62 3.61
C ALA A 148 17.16 21.07 2.49
N THR A 149 17.65 20.14 1.68
CA THR A 149 18.74 20.40 0.72
C THR A 149 18.53 19.75 -0.64
N ALA A 150 19.17 20.33 -1.66
CA ALA A 150 19.16 19.81 -3.03
C ALA A 150 20.25 18.72 -3.17
N PRO A 151 19.93 17.49 -3.60
CA PRO A 151 20.87 16.38 -3.62
C PRO A 151 21.99 16.59 -4.64
N LEU A 152 23.19 16.92 -4.17
CA LEU A 152 24.37 17.22 -5.00
C LEU A 152 24.08 18.28 -6.08
N GLY A 153 23.21 19.25 -5.76
CA GLY A 153 22.77 20.29 -6.68
C GLY A 153 21.71 19.86 -7.73
N ASN A 154 21.23 18.62 -7.67
CA ASN A 154 20.08 18.14 -8.46
C ASN A 154 18.75 18.46 -7.76
N TRP A 155 17.63 18.14 -8.41
CA TRP A 155 16.29 18.21 -7.83
C TRP A 155 15.89 16.85 -7.25
N SER A 156 15.04 16.86 -6.22
CA SER A 156 14.42 15.68 -5.63
C SER A 156 12.92 15.88 -5.49
N GLN A 157 12.13 14.98 -6.05
CA GLN A 157 10.70 14.86 -5.79
C GLN A 157 10.48 13.54 -5.05
N ASP A 158 9.70 12.62 -5.61
CA ASP A 158 9.44 11.30 -5.03
C ASP A 158 10.71 10.63 -4.53
N PHE A 159 10.69 10.28 -3.25
CA PHE A 159 11.85 9.82 -2.50
C PHE A 159 11.72 8.34 -2.11
N GLY A 160 12.85 7.65 -2.13
CA GLY A 160 13.06 6.30 -1.62
C GLY A 160 14.42 6.18 -0.94
N MET A 161 14.60 5.10 -0.19
CA MET A 161 15.85 4.78 0.48
C MET A 161 16.06 3.28 0.43
N PHE A 162 17.31 2.86 0.29
CA PHE A 162 17.71 1.47 0.23
C PHE A 162 18.99 1.29 1.04
N THR A 163 19.04 0.30 1.91
CA THR A 163 20.26 -0.11 2.61
C THR A 163 20.66 -1.48 2.11
N ASP A 164 21.87 -1.59 1.58
CA ASP A 164 22.40 -2.87 1.10
C ASP A 164 22.74 -3.74 2.31
N TYR A 165 22.05 -4.88 2.47
CA TYR A 165 22.25 -5.71 3.67
C TYR A 165 23.60 -6.45 3.67
N LYS A 166 24.35 -6.45 2.56
CA LYS A 166 25.64 -7.15 2.45
C LYS A 166 26.81 -6.32 2.96
N ASP A 167 26.76 -5.00 2.76
CA ASP A 167 27.83 -4.09 3.18
C ASP A 167 27.38 -2.98 4.15
N GLY A 168 26.07 -2.85 4.40
CA GLY A 168 25.50 -1.86 5.30
C GLY A 168 25.38 -0.46 4.70
N LYS A 169 25.74 -0.26 3.42
CA LYS A 169 25.72 1.07 2.81
C LYS A 169 24.30 1.51 2.47
N THR A 170 23.98 2.75 2.81
CA THR A 170 22.67 3.36 2.56
C THR A 170 22.70 4.23 1.30
N TYR A 171 21.60 4.23 0.55
CA TYR A 171 21.42 4.95 -0.70
C TYR A 171 20.07 5.68 -0.72
N SER A 172 20.07 6.89 -1.27
CA SER A 172 18.87 7.64 -1.63
C SER A 172 18.46 7.32 -3.05
N LEU A 173 17.16 7.17 -3.26
CA LEU A 173 16.53 7.13 -4.58
C LEU A 173 15.61 8.33 -4.74
N TYR A 174 15.69 9.03 -5.87
CA TYR A 174 14.84 10.19 -6.08
C TYR A 174 14.58 10.51 -7.54
N SER A 175 13.34 10.91 -7.86
CA SER A 175 13.00 11.44 -9.18
C SER A 175 13.35 12.93 -9.29
N ASN A 176 13.81 13.35 -10.47
CA ASN A 176 14.42 14.67 -10.69
C ASN A 176 13.40 15.73 -11.17
N GLY A 177 12.21 15.76 -10.56
CA GLY A 177 11.13 16.71 -10.85
C GLY A 177 10.38 16.46 -12.18
N ASP A 178 9.40 17.31 -12.52
CA ASP A 178 8.44 17.07 -13.63
C ASP A 178 8.79 17.78 -14.94
N ARG A 179 9.96 18.40 -15.00
CA ARG A 179 10.41 19.10 -16.21
C ARG A 179 10.93 18.11 -17.23
N LYS A 180 10.83 18.45 -18.53
CA LYS A 180 11.29 17.59 -19.63
C LYS A 180 12.77 17.18 -19.48
N GLU A 181 13.58 18.07 -18.93
CA GLU A 181 15.00 17.91 -18.64
C GLU A 181 15.27 17.05 -17.39
N GLY A 182 14.29 16.91 -16.49
CA GLY A 182 14.37 16.25 -15.18
C GLY A 182 13.70 14.87 -15.10
N ARG A 183 13.53 14.18 -16.24
CA ARG A 183 12.82 12.88 -16.31
C ARG A 183 13.70 11.68 -15.92
N ASP A 184 14.56 11.89 -14.92
CA ASP A 184 15.52 10.89 -14.45
C ASP A 184 15.18 10.44 -13.04
N VAL A 185 15.59 9.22 -12.71
CA VAL A 185 15.67 8.75 -11.33
C VAL A 185 17.14 8.50 -10.99
N TYR A 186 17.56 8.97 -9.82
CA TYR A 186 18.92 8.81 -9.32
C TYR A 186 18.96 7.72 -8.24
N LEU A 187 20.05 6.99 -8.21
CA LEU A 187 20.50 6.20 -7.07
C LEU A 187 21.82 6.81 -6.59
N THR A 188 21.82 7.39 -5.41
CA THR A 188 22.95 8.13 -4.86
C THR A 188 23.28 7.59 -3.48
N SER A 189 24.54 7.30 -3.22
CA SER A 189 24.99 6.85 -1.90
C SER A 189 24.96 7.97 -0.88
N PHE A 190 24.66 7.62 0.38
CA PHE A 190 24.95 8.48 1.52
C PHE A 190 26.41 8.34 1.96
N ASN A 191 26.89 9.32 2.72
CA ASN A 191 28.10 9.18 3.54
C ASN A 191 27.88 8.15 4.67
N GLU A 192 28.96 7.77 5.36
CA GLU A 192 28.91 6.79 6.46
C GLU A 192 27.94 7.18 7.57
N ASP A 193 27.84 8.48 7.86
CA ASP A 193 26.97 9.01 8.91
C ASP A 193 25.50 9.13 8.50
N ILE A 194 25.15 8.92 7.22
CA ILE A 194 23.81 9.13 6.65
C ILE A 194 23.29 10.57 6.88
N THR A 195 24.18 11.56 6.85
CA THR A 195 23.84 12.99 7.02
C THR A 195 23.82 13.76 5.70
N ASP A 196 24.51 13.25 4.68
CA ASP A 196 24.64 13.87 3.36
C ASP A 196 24.84 12.81 2.28
N LEU A 197 24.59 13.19 1.02
CA LEU A 197 24.88 12.37 -0.15
C LEU A 197 26.33 12.51 -0.58
N ASP A 198 26.93 11.40 -1.05
CA ASP A 198 28.33 11.30 -1.45
C ASP A 198 28.47 11.15 -2.98
N GLU A 199 28.09 10.00 -3.52
CA GLU A 199 28.32 9.67 -4.94
C GLU A 199 27.05 9.17 -5.65
N VAL A 200 26.78 9.69 -6.84
CA VAL A 200 25.76 9.15 -7.76
C VAL A 200 26.24 7.82 -8.33
N ILE A 201 25.58 6.74 -7.94
CA ILE A 201 25.94 5.37 -8.34
C ILE A 201 25.31 5.01 -9.68
N HIS A 202 24.06 5.41 -9.88
CA HIS A 202 23.34 5.15 -11.12
C HIS A 202 22.30 6.23 -11.41
N ARG A 203 21.97 6.38 -12.69
CA ARG A 203 20.90 7.24 -13.19
C ARG A 203 20.10 6.49 -14.25
N TRP A 204 18.81 6.30 -14.00
CA TRP A 204 17.86 5.86 -15.02
C TRP A 204 17.37 7.08 -15.78
N ASP A 205 17.89 7.31 -16.98
CA ASP A 205 17.63 8.53 -17.73
C ASP A 205 16.39 8.42 -18.64
N LYS A 206 15.59 9.49 -18.66
CA LYS A 206 14.50 9.74 -19.63
C LYS A 206 13.31 8.77 -19.61
N PHE A 207 13.11 8.01 -18.52
CA PHE A 207 11.94 7.13 -18.37
C PHE A 207 10.70 7.83 -17.79
N ASP A 208 10.87 8.99 -17.16
CA ASP A 208 9.76 9.73 -16.50
C ASP A 208 9.07 8.87 -15.44
N LEU A 209 9.88 8.46 -14.46
CA LEU A 209 9.49 7.56 -13.38
C LEU A 209 9.60 8.25 -12.01
N GLU A 210 8.89 7.69 -11.04
CA GLU A 210 8.80 8.15 -9.66
C GLU A 210 8.59 6.97 -8.69
N ALA A 211 8.33 7.27 -7.42
CA ALA A 211 8.06 6.31 -6.35
C ALA A 211 9.08 5.14 -6.25
N PRO A 212 10.40 5.41 -6.17
CA PRO A 212 11.42 4.38 -6.32
C PRO A 212 11.64 3.54 -5.06
N THR A 213 11.88 2.24 -5.24
CA THR A 213 12.38 1.32 -4.19
C THR A 213 13.29 0.25 -4.81
N ILE A 214 14.16 -0.38 -4.00
CA ILE A 214 15.01 -1.50 -4.44
C ILE A 214 14.75 -2.74 -3.57
N ILE A 215 14.54 -3.86 -4.24
CA ILE A 215 14.61 -5.20 -3.67
C ILE A 215 16.00 -5.76 -3.93
N GLN A 216 16.62 -6.35 -2.92
CA GLN A 216 17.90 -7.01 -3.03
C GLN A 216 17.78 -8.50 -2.70
N THR A 217 18.26 -9.36 -3.59
CA THR A 217 18.49 -10.78 -3.36
C THR A 217 19.97 -11.08 -3.17
N GLU A 218 20.30 -12.34 -2.90
CA GLU A 218 21.70 -12.77 -2.82
C GLU A 218 22.46 -12.54 -4.14
N LYS A 219 21.76 -12.53 -5.27
CA LYS A 219 22.37 -12.42 -6.60
C LYS A 219 22.06 -11.12 -7.35
N SER A 220 20.97 -10.43 -7.03
CA SER A 220 20.43 -9.38 -7.90
C SER A 220 19.79 -8.23 -7.13
N TYR A 221 19.67 -7.11 -7.82
CA TYR A 221 18.89 -5.95 -7.40
C TYR A 221 17.75 -5.75 -8.39
N TYR A 222 16.57 -5.46 -7.87
CA TYR A 222 15.39 -5.10 -8.64
C TYR A 222 14.90 -3.73 -8.20
N ALA A 223 14.94 -2.73 -9.08
CA ALA A 223 14.41 -1.39 -8.79
C ALA A 223 12.97 -1.30 -9.29
N LEU A 224 12.04 -0.90 -8.44
CA LEU A 224 10.63 -0.67 -8.77
C LEU A 224 10.33 0.81 -8.80
N MET A 225 9.60 1.25 -9.83
CA MET A 225 9.24 2.66 -10.00
C MET A 225 7.91 2.77 -10.75
N SER A 226 7.07 3.73 -10.36
CA SER A 226 5.85 4.04 -11.13
C SER A 226 6.13 5.09 -12.19
N HIS A 227 5.24 5.19 -13.18
CA HIS A 227 5.19 6.37 -14.04
C HIS A 227 4.61 7.57 -13.30
N LYS A 228 4.88 8.77 -13.80
CA LYS A 228 4.36 10.03 -13.25
C LYS A 228 2.92 10.31 -13.68
N THR A 229 1.96 9.82 -12.91
CA THR A 229 0.52 10.04 -13.14
C THR A 229 -0.20 10.63 -11.93
N GLY A 230 0.56 11.22 -11.00
CA GLY A 230 0.04 11.70 -9.71
C GLY A 230 -0.62 10.56 -8.94
N TYR A 231 -1.73 10.85 -8.27
CA TYR A 231 -2.49 9.83 -7.51
C TYR A 231 -3.19 8.77 -8.37
N ARG A 232 -3.19 8.90 -9.70
CA ARG A 232 -3.78 7.87 -10.56
C ARG A 232 -2.81 6.69 -10.67
N PRO A 233 -3.26 5.44 -10.44
CA PRO A 233 -2.40 4.28 -10.55
C PRO A 233 -1.97 4.02 -11.99
N ASN A 234 -0.83 3.35 -12.16
CA ASN A 234 -0.28 2.90 -13.44
C ASN A 234 0.43 1.55 -13.26
N ASN A 235 0.96 0.98 -14.35
CA ASN A 235 1.79 -0.22 -14.26
C ASN A 235 3.17 0.17 -13.72
N VAL A 236 3.47 -0.20 -12.48
CA VAL A 236 4.79 -0.07 -11.88
C VAL A 236 5.74 -0.96 -12.68
N VAL A 237 6.90 -0.41 -13.04
CA VAL A 237 7.93 -1.12 -13.80
C VAL A 237 9.06 -1.55 -12.90
N ALA A 238 9.68 -2.66 -13.25
CA ALA A 238 10.87 -3.20 -12.62
C ALA A 238 12.08 -3.12 -13.56
N PHE A 239 13.25 -2.87 -12.99
CA PHE A 239 14.55 -3.01 -13.63
C PHE A 239 15.37 -4.01 -12.85
N ARG A 240 16.25 -4.78 -13.50
CA ARG A 240 17.11 -5.77 -12.83
C ARG A 240 18.59 -5.52 -13.13
N ALA A 241 19.45 -5.65 -12.12
CA ALA A 241 20.91 -5.63 -12.26
C ALA A 241 21.60 -6.62 -11.30
N ASP A 242 22.87 -6.97 -11.59
CA ASP A 242 23.74 -7.73 -10.67
C ASP A 242 24.57 -6.81 -9.73
N SER A 243 24.56 -5.50 -9.99
CA SER A 243 25.24 -4.46 -9.22
C SER A 243 24.43 -3.17 -9.30
N LEU A 244 24.44 -2.38 -8.22
CA LEU A 244 23.75 -1.09 -8.15
C LEU A 244 24.18 -0.10 -9.24
N ALA A 245 25.46 -0.14 -9.65
CA ALA A 245 25.98 0.69 -10.75
C ALA A 245 25.48 0.23 -12.14
N GLY A 246 24.86 -0.96 -12.21
CA GLY A 246 24.38 -1.59 -13.42
C GLY A 246 25.39 -2.57 -14.06
N PRO A 247 25.19 -2.93 -15.33
CA PRO A 247 24.11 -2.44 -16.20
C PRO A 247 22.73 -2.92 -15.73
N TRP A 248 21.76 -1.99 -15.71
CA TRP A 248 20.36 -2.30 -15.48
C TRP A 248 19.68 -2.77 -16.76
N SER A 249 18.70 -3.66 -16.64
CA SER A 249 17.89 -4.16 -17.76
C SER A 249 17.03 -3.05 -18.38
N GLN A 250 16.36 -3.36 -19.50
CA GLN A 250 15.18 -2.59 -19.89
C GLN A 250 14.07 -2.76 -18.83
N PRO A 251 13.19 -1.76 -18.63
CA PRO A 251 12.07 -1.89 -17.73
C PRO A 251 11.10 -2.98 -18.21
N PHE A 252 10.47 -3.67 -17.28
CA PHE A 252 9.41 -4.64 -17.54
C PHE A 252 8.30 -4.53 -16.49
N ILE A 253 7.10 -4.94 -16.84
CA ILE A 253 5.96 -4.99 -15.92
C ILE A 253 6.03 -6.32 -15.16
N PHE A 254 5.87 -6.27 -13.83
CA PHE A 254 5.94 -7.44 -12.94
C PHE A 254 4.56 -7.85 -12.37
N SER A 255 3.51 -7.05 -12.61
CA SER A 255 2.13 -7.39 -12.28
C SER A 255 1.37 -7.92 -13.51
N PRO A 256 0.25 -8.64 -13.33
CA PRO A 256 -0.65 -8.95 -14.44
C PRO A 256 -1.06 -7.68 -15.19
N LEU A 257 -1.03 -7.74 -16.52
CA LEU A 257 -1.32 -6.59 -17.38
C LEU A 257 -2.72 -6.02 -17.13
N ASN A 258 -2.88 -4.71 -17.32
CA ASN A 258 -4.13 -3.94 -17.14
C ASN A 258 -4.66 -3.89 -15.71
N THR A 259 -3.97 -4.45 -14.72
CA THR A 259 -4.34 -4.27 -13.31
C THR A 259 -3.83 -2.96 -12.73
N ARG A 260 -2.87 -2.31 -13.40
CA ARG A 260 -2.13 -1.13 -12.90
C ARG A 260 -1.53 -1.42 -11.52
N THR A 261 -0.83 -2.54 -11.44
CA THR A 261 -0.27 -3.05 -10.18
C THR A 261 -1.35 -3.18 -9.10
N PHE A 262 -2.50 -3.75 -9.47
CA PHE A 262 -3.70 -3.86 -8.61
C PHE A 262 -4.19 -2.50 -8.06
N ASN A 263 -4.22 -1.48 -8.93
CA ASN A 263 -4.50 -0.09 -8.60
C ASN A 263 -3.61 0.45 -7.46
N SER A 264 -2.30 0.19 -7.51
CA SER A 264 -1.38 0.73 -6.51
C SER A 264 -0.12 1.32 -7.13
N GLN A 265 0.52 2.16 -6.34
CA GLN A 265 1.81 2.78 -6.63
C GLN A 265 2.85 2.24 -5.66
N SER A 266 4.08 2.00 -6.11
CA SER A 266 5.17 1.58 -5.22
C SER A 266 5.37 2.62 -4.10
N GLY A 267 5.55 2.15 -2.87
CA GLY A 267 5.98 2.97 -1.73
C GLY A 267 7.30 2.48 -1.17
N PHE A 268 7.38 1.17 -0.92
CA PHE A 268 8.55 0.52 -0.37
C PHE A 268 8.60 -0.96 -0.77
N SER A 269 9.70 -1.63 -0.44
CA SER A 269 9.81 -3.08 -0.51
C SER A 269 10.49 -3.59 0.75
N LEU A 270 9.94 -4.65 1.34
CA LEU A 270 10.44 -5.20 2.60
C LEU A 270 11.01 -6.59 2.39
N ARG A 271 12.19 -6.84 2.96
CA ARG A 271 12.79 -8.18 3.07
C ARG A 271 12.56 -8.72 4.47
N ILE A 272 12.01 -9.93 4.54
CA ILE A 272 11.79 -10.68 5.78
C ILE A 272 12.72 -11.88 5.75
N ALA A 273 13.80 -11.80 6.51
CA ALA A 273 14.80 -12.86 6.63
C ALA A 273 14.34 -13.90 7.66
N GLY A 274 13.35 -14.71 7.28
CA GLY A 274 12.82 -15.75 8.15
C GLY A 274 13.77 -16.93 8.32
N GLU A 275 13.56 -17.69 9.40
CA GLU A 275 14.37 -18.87 9.76
C GLU A 275 14.27 -20.00 8.72
N LYS A 276 13.16 -20.09 7.98
CA LYS A 276 12.93 -21.14 6.98
C LYS A 276 13.02 -20.63 5.55
N GLN A 277 12.55 -19.41 5.29
CA GLN A 277 12.67 -18.77 3.98
C GLN A 277 12.79 -17.26 4.09
N THR A 278 13.38 -16.64 3.05
CA THR A 278 13.30 -15.19 2.87
C THR A 278 12.06 -14.85 2.07
N THR A 279 11.22 -13.97 2.60
CA THR A 279 10.05 -13.43 1.90
C THR A 279 10.30 -11.97 1.56
N TYR A 280 9.91 -11.57 0.36
CA TYR A 280 9.95 -10.18 -0.10
C TYR A 280 8.52 -9.70 -0.26
N LEU A 281 8.22 -8.51 0.24
CA LEU A 281 6.92 -7.87 0.08
C LEU A 281 7.05 -6.61 -0.78
N TYR A 282 6.13 -6.46 -1.72
CA TYR A 282 5.79 -5.19 -2.35
C TYR A 282 4.87 -4.42 -1.41
N LEU A 283 5.23 -3.19 -1.03
CA LEU A 283 4.41 -2.32 -0.19
C LEU A 283 3.98 -1.13 -1.04
N GLY A 284 2.76 -1.20 -1.56
CA GLY A 284 2.18 -0.12 -2.37
C GLY A 284 1.03 0.61 -1.69
N ASP A 285 0.78 1.82 -2.15
CA ASP A 285 -0.39 2.63 -1.79
C ASP A 285 -1.41 2.59 -2.93
N GLN A 286 -2.65 2.24 -2.60
CA GLN A 286 -3.81 2.47 -3.44
C GLN A 286 -4.40 3.83 -3.07
N TRP A 287 -3.84 4.87 -3.69
CA TRP A 287 -4.22 6.25 -3.46
C TRP A 287 -5.69 6.54 -3.74
N ASP A 288 -6.25 7.40 -2.90
CA ASP A 288 -7.58 7.96 -3.09
C ASP A 288 -7.55 9.48 -3.20
N SER A 289 -7.44 10.02 -4.42
CA SER A 289 -7.42 11.47 -4.60
C SER A 289 -8.70 12.18 -4.14
N ASN A 290 -9.81 11.45 -3.94
CA ASN A 290 -11.06 12.03 -3.42
C ASN A 290 -11.10 12.03 -1.88
N SER A 291 -10.31 11.18 -1.23
CA SER A 291 -10.25 11.04 0.23
C SER A 291 -8.90 10.47 0.65
N LEU A 292 -7.83 11.27 0.55
CA LEU A 292 -6.44 10.79 0.69
C LEU A 292 -6.16 10.10 2.03
N TRP A 293 -6.73 10.61 3.12
CA TRP A 293 -6.71 10.03 4.46
C TRP A 293 -7.27 8.60 4.54
N GLU A 294 -8.06 8.21 3.54
CA GLU A 294 -8.70 6.90 3.43
C GLU A 294 -8.07 6.06 2.28
N SER A 295 -6.87 6.41 1.83
CA SER A 295 -6.08 5.57 0.92
C SER A 295 -5.79 4.20 1.56
N ARG A 296 -5.50 3.20 0.73
CA ARG A 296 -5.33 1.80 1.18
C ARG A 296 -3.93 1.28 0.92
N TYR A 297 -3.59 0.19 1.59
CA TYR A 297 -2.29 -0.47 1.47
C TYR A 297 -2.43 -1.76 0.67
N ILE A 298 -1.62 -1.91 -0.37
CA ILE A 298 -1.52 -3.12 -1.19
C ILE A 298 -0.17 -3.77 -0.89
N TRP A 299 -0.16 -4.63 0.13
CA TRP A 299 1.04 -5.33 0.59
C TRP A 299 1.00 -6.78 0.14
N LEU A 300 1.84 -7.16 -0.82
CA LEU A 300 1.79 -8.46 -1.48
C LEU A 300 3.16 -9.16 -1.49
N PRO A 301 3.21 -10.48 -1.30
CA PRO A 301 4.43 -11.24 -1.51
C PRO A 301 4.89 -11.19 -2.96
N LEU A 302 6.21 -11.20 -3.15
CA LEU A 302 6.88 -11.17 -4.44
C LEU A 302 7.48 -12.53 -4.77
N ASN A 303 7.24 -12.97 -6.00
CA ASN A 303 7.82 -14.18 -6.56
C ASN A 303 9.09 -13.80 -7.35
N ILE A 304 10.26 -14.18 -6.83
CA ILE A 304 11.56 -13.87 -7.43
C ILE A 304 12.25 -15.16 -7.83
N ASP A 305 12.67 -15.24 -9.10
CA ASP A 305 13.54 -16.32 -9.59
C ASP A 305 14.80 -15.67 -10.16
N ASP A 306 15.88 -15.70 -9.37
CA ASP A 306 17.18 -15.12 -9.76
C ASP A 306 17.83 -15.87 -10.95
N GLU A 307 17.52 -17.15 -11.14
CA GLU A 307 18.08 -17.94 -12.25
C GLU A 307 17.42 -17.54 -13.57
N LYS A 308 16.10 -17.39 -13.56
CA LYS A 308 15.32 -16.88 -14.70
C LYS A 308 15.35 -15.36 -14.82
N LYS A 309 15.83 -14.66 -13.79
CA LYS A 309 15.86 -13.20 -13.66
C LYS A 309 14.47 -12.57 -13.75
N THR A 310 13.47 -13.23 -13.18
CA THR A 310 12.08 -12.78 -13.17
C THR A 310 11.70 -12.26 -11.79
N LEU A 311 10.76 -11.32 -11.79
CA LEU A 311 10.07 -10.77 -10.63
C LEU A 311 8.60 -10.71 -11.01
N GLU A 312 7.73 -11.26 -10.17
CA GLU A 312 6.28 -11.26 -10.36
C GLU A 312 5.57 -10.92 -9.04
N VAL A 313 4.47 -10.18 -9.13
CA VAL A 313 3.55 -9.97 -8.01
C VAL A 313 2.18 -10.54 -8.36
N GLU A 314 1.65 -11.36 -7.47
CA GLU A 314 0.33 -11.96 -7.60
C GLU A 314 -0.62 -11.42 -6.54
N TRP A 315 -1.90 -11.41 -6.87
CA TRP A 315 -2.92 -10.92 -5.96
C TRP A 315 -3.32 -12.01 -4.96
N HIS A 316 -3.32 -11.65 -3.68
CA HIS A 316 -3.87 -12.45 -2.58
C HIS A 316 -4.82 -11.57 -1.77
N ASP A 317 -6.10 -11.95 -1.71
CA ASP A 317 -7.12 -11.22 -0.96
C ASP A 317 -6.80 -11.17 0.54
N VAL A 318 -6.39 -12.31 1.08
CA VAL A 318 -6.11 -12.56 2.49
C VAL A 318 -4.97 -13.57 2.54
N TYR A 319 -3.93 -13.28 3.30
CA TYR A 319 -2.85 -14.24 3.56
C TYR A 319 -2.36 -14.12 5.00
N ASP A 320 -1.88 -15.25 5.51
CA ASP A 320 -1.16 -15.31 6.77
C ASP A 320 0.35 -15.29 6.49
N LEU A 321 1.11 -14.61 7.35
CA LEU A 321 2.55 -14.43 7.23
C LEU A 321 3.17 -14.61 8.62
N ASP A 322 3.95 -15.67 8.78
CA ASP A 322 4.80 -15.83 9.95
C ASP A 322 6.14 -15.16 9.67
N VAL A 323 6.33 -13.96 10.20
CA VAL A 323 7.57 -13.18 10.02
C VAL A 323 8.80 -13.86 10.61
N LYS A 324 8.67 -14.76 11.59
CA LYS A 324 9.80 -15.47 12.20
C LYS A 324 10.31 -16.56 11.27
N SER A 325 9.42 -17.39 10.74
CA SER A 325 9.82 -18.41 9.76
C SER A 325 10.02 -17.84 8.35
N GLY A 326 9.39 -16.70 8.07
CA GLY A 326 9.28 -16.09 6.74
C GLY A 326 8.25 -16.80 5.85
N GLU A 327 7.59 -17.86 6.33
CA GLU A 327 6.57 -18.57 5.56
C GLU A 327 5.28 -17.75 5.49
N TRP A 328 4.60 -17.82 4.35
CA TRP A 328 3.29 -17.23 4.17
C TRP A 328 2.40 -18.17 3.37
N SER A 329 1.09 -18.02 3.53
CA SER A 329 0.11 -18.78 2.76
C SER A 329 -1.14 -17.95 2.52
N ALA A 330 -1.66 -18.00 1.29
CA ALA A 330 -2.98 -17.49 0.98
C ALA A 330 -4.05 -18.23 1.79
N ILE A 331 -5.03 -17.50 2.32
CA ILE A 331 -6.15 -18.10 3.04
C ILE A 331 -7.22 -18.48 2.02
N GLU A 332 -7.72 -19.71 2.10
CA GLU A 332 -8.82 -20.17 1.23
C GLU A 332 -10.16 -19.69 1.79
N GLY A 333 -10.95 -19.03 0.95
CA GLY A 333 -12.31 -18.61 1.29
C GLY A 333 -13.38 -19.35 0.48
N THR A 334 -14.63 -19.22 0.92
CA THR A 334 -15.80 -19.81 0.23
C THR A 334 -16.41 -18.83 -0.76
N PRO A 335 -16.46 -19.14 -2.07
CA PRO A 335 -17.02 -18.24 -3.07
C PRO A 335 -18.55 -18.33 -3.16
N TYR A 336 -19.20 -17.18 -3.34
CA TYR A 336 -20.62 -17.05 -3.70
C TYR A 336 -20.71 -16.24 -4.98
N TYR A 337 -21.24 -16.83 -6.06
CA TYR A 337 -21.17 -16.24 -7.40
C TYR A 337 -22.37 -15.34 -7.70
N GLY A 338 -22.13 -14.21 -8.36
CA GLY A 338 -23.16 -13.31 -8.84
C GLY A 338 -24.12 -14.00 -9.84
N ALA A 339 -23.62 -14.99 -10.58
CA ALA A 339 -24.42 -15.85 -11.44
C ALA A 339 -25.56 -16.58 -10.69
N ASP A 340 -25.36 -16.91 -9.41
CA ASP A 340 -26.34 -17.61 -8.57
C ASP A 340 -27.13 -16.64 -7.67
N ALA A 341 -26.65 -15.42 -7.49
CA ALA A 341 -27.27 -14.41 -6.62
C ALA A 341 -28.66 -13.94 -7.13
N THR A 342 -29.46 -13.41 -6.21
CA THR A 342 -30.78 -12.81 -6.50
C THR A 342 -30.58 -11.33 -6.87
N THR A 343 -31.24 -10.85 -7.92
CA THR A 343 -31.24 -9.42 -8.27
C THR A 343 -32.61 -8.78 -8.03
N SER A 344 -32.61 -7.48 -7.72
CA SER A 344 -33.82 -6.67 -7.55
C SER A 344 -33.74 -5.40 -8.41
N GLY A 345 -34.91 -4.83 -8.74
CA GLY A 345 -35.02 -3.60 -9.53
C GLY A 345 -34.52 -3.78 -10.95
N SER A 346 -33.54 -2.96 -11.34
CA SER A 346 -32.95 -2.98 -12.69
C SER A 346 -31.65 -3.77 -12.77
N ALA A 347 -31.18 -4.39 -11.68
CA ALA A 347 -29.97 -5.18 -11.67
C ALA A 347 -30.21 -6.50 -12.41
N PHE A 348 -29.27 -6.89 -13.27
CA PHE A 348 -29.42 -8.06 -14.11
C PHE A 348 -28.10 -8.80 -14.32
N LYS A 349 -28.22 -10.07 -14.68
CA LYS A 349 -27.09 -10.95 -15.03
C LYS A 349 -26.74 -10.76 -16.49
N GLN A 350 -25.49 -10.40 -16.77
CA GLN A 350 -24.97 -10.16 -18.11
C GLN A 350 -23.88 -11.18 -18.44
N GLU A 351 -23.84 -11.62 -19.70
CA GLU A 351 -22.74 -12.44 -20.21
C GLU A 351 -21.42 -11.68 -20.08
N ALA A 352 -20.43 -12.33 -19.47
CA ALA A 352 -19.08 -11.82 -19.29
C ALA A 352 -18.10 -13.00 -19.33
N ASN A 353 -17.44 -13.21 -20.48
CA ASN A 353 -16.53 -14.34 -20.70
C ASN A 353 -15.29 -14.34 -19.78
N PHE A 354 -14.99 -13.21 -19.13
CA PHE A 354 -13.91 -13.05 -18.16
C PHE A 354 -14.37 -13.25 -16.70
N ALA A 355 -15.68 -13.30 -16.45
CA ALA A 355 -16.24 -13.48 -15.11
C ALA A 355 -16.39 -14.97 -14.78
N SER A 356 -16.45 -15.28 -13.49
CA SER A 356 -16.76 -16.61 -12.99
C SER A 356 -18.12 -17.07 -13.53
N LYS A 357 -18.22 -18.34 -13.94
CA LYS A 357 -19.42 -18.90 -14.59
C LYS A 357 -19.87 -18.13 -15.85
N GLY A 358 -19.00 -17.32 -16.46
CA GLY A 358 -19.30 -16.55 -17.67
C GLY A 358 -20.35 -15.45 -17.49
N THR A 359 -20.65 -15.05 -16.25
CA THR A 359 -21.75 -14.13 -15.92
C THR A 359 -21.31 -13.11 -14.86
N ILE A 360 -21.64 -11.85 -15.07
CA ILE A 360 -21.45 -10.76 -14.09
C ILE A 360 -22.79 -10.11 -13.78
N VAL A 361 -22.99 -9.64 -12.54
CA VAL A 361 -24.18 -8.86 -12.18
C VAL A 361 -23.90 -7.38 -12.39
N THR A 362 -24.72 -6.72 -13.20
CA THR A 362 -24.61 -5.29 -13.52
C THR A 362 -25.94 -4.57 -13.26
N GLY A 363 -25.99 -3.26 -13.50
CA GLY A 363 -27.16 -2.43 -13.26
C GLY A 363 -27.41 -2.15 -11.77
N ILE A 364 -26.39 -2.33 -10.91
CA ILE A 364 -26.46 -2.01 -9.48
C ILE A 364 -26.50 -0.49 -9.31
N TYR A 365 -27.57 0.02 -8.69
CA TYR A 365 -27.84 1.45 -8.65
C TYR A 365 -28.72 1.83 -7.46
N GLY A 366 -28.22 2.72 -6.61
CA GLY A 366 -28.94 3.17 -5.41
C GLY A 366 -29.41 2.01 -4.52
N ASN A 367 -30.53 2.21 -3.84
CA ASN A 367 -31.13 1.20 -2.96
C ASN A 367 -32.16 0.32 -3.66
N ASP A 368 -32.62 0.71 -4.86
CA ASP A 368 -33.72 0.04 -5.56
C ASP A 368 -33.25 -1.05 -6.53
N SER A 369 -31.97 -1.01 -6.94
CA SER A 369 -31.38 -1.91 -7.93
C SER A 369 -30.16 -2.61 -7.33
N THR A 370 -30.36 -3.82 -6.81
CA THR A 370 -29.41 -4.49 -5.92
C THR A 370 -29.16 -5.94 -6.32
N VAL A 371 -28.07 -6.50 -5.79
CA VAL A 371 -27.77 -7.94 -5.82
C VAL A 371 -27.70 -8.47 -4.40
N THR A 372 -28.25 -9.65 -4.13
CA THR A 372 -28.21 -10.30 -2.82
C THR A 372 -27.62 -11.70 -2.94
N PHE A 373 -26.54 -11.93 -2.21
CA PHE A 373 -25.96 -13.25 -1.99
C PHE A 373 -26.65 -13.87 -0.78
N GLU A 374 -27.20 -15.07 -0.96
CA GLU A 374 -27.95 -15.81 0.06
C GLU A 374 -27.18 -17.07 0.47
N GLY A 375 -27.48 -17.60 1.66
CA GLY A 375 -26.82 -18.80 2.16
C GLY A 375 -25.37 -18.57 2.57
N VAL A 376 -24.99 -17.32 2.85
CA VAL A 376 -23.62 -16.97 3.20
C VAL A 376 -23.28 -17.46 4.60
N GLU A 377 -22.46 -18.50 4.70
CA GLU A 377 -22.10 -19.11 5.97
C GLU A 377 -21.23 -18.15 6.81
N GLY A 378 -21.69 -17.89 8.03
CA GLY A 378 -20.99 -17.10 9.03
C GLY A 378 -20.68 -17.93 10.28
N THR A 379 -19.66 -17.50 11.00
CA THR A 379 -19.14 -18.17 12.19
C THR A 379 -19.59 -17.51 13.50
N GLY A 380 -20.35 -16.40 13.41
CA GLY A 380 -20.70 -15.56 14.57
C GLY A 380 -19.59 -14.60 15.00
N LYS A 381 -18.46 -14.58 14.29
CA LYS A 381 -17.36 -13.61 14.42
C LYS A 381 -17.30 -12.71 13.17
N GLU A 382 -16.53 -11.63 13.27
CA GLU A 382 -16.18 -10.85 12.09
C GLU A 382 -15.36 -11.69 11.10
N GLN A 383 -15.69 -11.56 9.81
CA GLN A 383 -15.04 -12.30 8.73
C GLN A 383 -14.72 -11.37 7.58
N TRP A 384 -13.54 -11.53 7.01
CA TRP A 384 -13.17 -10.84 5.78
C TRP A 384 -14.01 -11.38 4.62
N VAL A 385 -14.56 -10.46 3.82
CA VAL A 385 -15.30 -10.75 2.61
C VAL A 385 -14.74 -9.92 1.46
N SER A 386 -14.16 -10.58 0.47
CA SER A 386 -13.66 -9.94 -0.74
C SER A 386 -14.72 -9.89 -1.81
N PHE A 387 -15.00 -8.69 -2.32
CA PHE A 387 -15.95 -8.45 -3.39
C PHE A 387 -15.20 -8.37 -4.70
N TYR A 388 -15.41 -9.33 -5.60
CA TYR A 388 -14.79 -9.36 -6.92
C TYR A 388 -15.66 -8.61 -7.92
N TYR A 389 -15.07 -7.63 -8.58
CA TYR A 389 -15.84 -6.63 -9.33
C TYR A 389 -15.13 -6.12 -10.58
N GLN A 390 -15.92 -5.56 -11.49
CA GLN A 390 -15.46 -4.76 -12.61
C GLN A 390 -16.02 -3.34 -12.48
N ASN A 391 -15.14 -2.34 -12.64
CA ASN A 391 -15.54 -0.95 -12.83
C ASN A 391 -14.83 -0.41 -14.07
N THR A 392 -15.59 0.11 -15.04
CA THR A 392 -15.09 0.49 -16.36
C THR A 392 -15.16 1.99 -16.65
N ASP A 393 -15.25 2.81 -15.61
CA ASP A 393 -15.48 4.25 -15.76
C ASP A 393 -14.30 4.99 -16.40
N ASP A 394 -13.08 4.44 -16.35
CA ASP A 394 -11.89 5.03 -16.98
C ASP A 394 -11.81 4.76 -18.49
N MET A 395 -12.65 3.87 -19.05
CA MET A 395 -12.69 3.56 -20.49
C MET A 395 -11.35 3.15 -21.14
N GLY A 396 -10.28 2.93 -20.36
CA GLY A 396 -8.91 2.65 -20.82
C GLY A 396 -8.00 3.86 -20.97
N PHE A 397 -8.38 5.06 -20.50
CA PHE A 397 -7.53 6.26 -20.54
C PHE A 397 -6.46 6.28 -19.43
N GLY A 398 -6.58 5.40 -18.44
CA GLY A 398 -5.79 5.31 -17.21
C GLY A 398 -4.26 5.25 -17.37
N ASP A 399 -3.75 4.90 -18.54
CA ASP A 399 -2.31 4.85 -18.80
C ASP A 399 -1.74 6.14 -19.44
N GLN A 400 -2.58 7.12 -19.83
CA GLN A 400 -2.13 8.33 -20.53
C GLN A 400 -2.01 9.55 -19.60
N PRO A 401 -0.84 10.21 -19.47
CA PRO A 401 -0.69 11.44 -18.71
C PRO A 401 -1.60 12.53 -19.28
N GLY A 402 -2.55 13.02 -18.48
CA GLY A 402 -3.48 14.07 -18.91
C GLY A 402 -4.71 13.57 -19.66
N GLY A 403 -5.40 12.56 -19.11
CA GLY A 403 -6.73 12.08 -19.54
C GLY A 403 -7.72 13.23 -19.76
N SER A 404 -7.64 13.88 -20.91
CA SER A 404 -8.66 14.76 -21.44
C SER A 404 -9.85 13.88 -21.79
N PRO A 405 -11.07 14.33 -21.50
CA PRO A 405 -12.23 13.47 -21.34
C PRO A 405 -12.53 12.70 -22.62
N ASP A 406 -13.35 11.66 -22.47
CA ASP A 406 -13.99 11.03 -23.62
C ASP A 406 -14.54 12.09 -24.61
N ARG A 407 -14.83 11.69 -25.84
CA ARG A 407 -15.28 12.57 -26.92
C ARG A 407 -16.52 13.43 -26.57
N ILE A 408 -17.21 13.15 -25.46
CA ILE A 408 -18.44 13.81 -25.01
C ILE A 408 -18.27 14.59 -23.69
N GLY A 409 -17.05 14.72 -23.15
CA GLY A 409 -16.80 15.52 -21.94
C GLY A 409 -17.06 14.79 -20.62
N GLY A 410 -17.13 13.46 -20.64
CA GLY A 410 -17.23 12.63 -19.45
C GLY A 410 -16.02 12.79 -18.54
N LYS A 411 -16.26 13.04 -17.25
CA LYS A 411 -15.20 13.10 -16.25
C LYS A 411 -14.86 11.68 -15.80
N TRP A 412 -13.59 11.32 -15.89
CA TRP A 412 -13.05 10.12 -15.26
C TRP A 412 -13.49 10.04 -13.79
N GLN A 413 -13.83 8.83 -13.35
CA GLN A 413 -14.22 8.54 -11.97
C GLN A 413 -13.21 7.55 -11.39
N LEU A 414 -12.54 7.94 -10.31
CA LEU A 414 -11.56 7.08 -9.64
C LEU A 414 -12.18 5.77 -9.13
N ARG A 415 -13.40 5.85 -8.60
CA ARG A 415 -14.10 4.75 -7.97
C ARG A 415 -15.61 4.92 -8.07
N ARG A 416 -16.30 3.78 -8.06
CA ARG A 416 -17.71 3.68 -7.63
C ARG A 416 -17.76 3.36 -6.14
N ILE A 417 -18.91 3.61 -5.52
CA ILE A 417 -19.15 3.26 -4.12
C ILE A 417 -20.43 2.44 -4.04
N SER A 418 -20.32 1.27 -3.43
CA SER A 418 -21.46 0.39 -3.18
C SER A 418 -21.83 0.38 -1.69
N SER A 419 -23.13 0.26 -1.41
CA SER A 419 -23.62 -0.08 -0.07
C SER A 419 -23.54 -1.58 0.10
N VAL A 420 -23.09 -2.04 1.26
CA VAL A 420 -23.12 -3.45 1.64
C VAL A 420 -23.92 -3.57 2.93
N ILE A 421 -24.98 -4.39 2.89
CA ILE A 421 -25.93 -4.59 3.98
C ILE A 421 -25.96 -6.08 4.31
N VAL A 422 -25.65 -6.41 5.56
CA VAL A 422 -25.68 -7.78 6.07
C VAL A 422 -27.03 -8.04 6.74
N ASN A 423 -27.72 -9.12 6.38
CA ASN A 423 -28.98 -9.55 7.00
C ASN A 423 -30.08 -8.47 7.03
N GLY A 424 -30.11 -7.57 6.05
CA GLY A 424 -31.06 -6.47 5.97
C GLY A 424 -30.86 -5.37 7.03
N ASP A 425 -29.72 -5.33 7.71
CA ASP A 425 -29.40 -4.30 8.70
C ASP A 425 -29.06 -2.95 8.05
N THR A 426 -30.10 -2.16 7.80
CA THR A 426 -29.98 -0.82 7.21
C THR A 426 -29.44 0.24 8.17
N GLN A 427 -29.20 -0.10 9.44
CA GLN A 427 -28.56 0.81 10.40
C GLN A 427 -27.03 0.74 10.31
N ASN A 428 -26.48 -0.38 9.85
CA ASN A 428 -25.03 -0.63 9.75
C ASN A 428 -24.60 -0.85 8.29
N VAL A 429 -24.84 0.16 7.44
CA VAL A 429 -24.44 0.13 6.02
C VAL A 429 -22.93 0.30 5.89
N GLN A 430 -22.27 -0.67 5.26
CA GLN A 430 -20.84 -0.61 4.97
C GLN A 430 -20.61 0.05 3.60
N THR A 431 -19.53 0.83 3.48
CA THR A 431 -19.12 1.46 2.21
C THR A 431 -18.03 0.63 1.53
N LEU A 432 -18.33 0.15 0.32
CA LEU A 432 -17.42 -0.62 -0.51
C LEU A 432 -16.84 0.27 -1.62
N TYR A 433 -15.55 0.57 -1.56
CA TYR A 433 -14.87 1.38 -2.57
C TYR A 433 -14.35 0.50 -3.70
N GLN A 434 -14.85 0.76 -4.90
CA GLN A 434 -14.60 -0.05 -6.09
C GLN A 434 -13.87 0.80 -7.13
N ARG A 435 -12.53 0.79 -7.06
CA ARG A 435 -11.61 1.45 -8.02
C ARG A 435 -11.92 1.03 -9.44
N ASP A 436 -11.73 1.91 -10.42
CA ASP A 436 -11.72 1.47 -11.82
C ASP A 436 -10.79 0.25 -12.02
N THR A 437 -11.17 -0.71 -12.88
CA THR A 437 -10.46 -1.97 -13.08
C THR A 437 -9.99 -2.20 -14.50
N HIS A 438 -10.31 -1.34 -15.48
CA HIS A 438 -10.37 -1.65 -16.92
C HIS A 438 -11.49 -2.65 -17.32
N LYS A 439 -11.79 -2.71 -18.62
CA LYS A 439 -12.80 -3.63 -19.18
C LYS A 439 -12.24 -5.05 -19.23
N GLY A 440 -13.01 -6.01 -18.74
CA GLY A 440 -12.65 -7.43 -18.73
C GLY A 440 -11.64 -7.84 -17.66
N ILE A 441 -11.32 -6.93 -16.75
CA ILE A 441 -10.40 -7.16 -15.64
C ILE A 441 -11.22 -7.13 -14.35
N ILE A 442 -11.15 -8.22 -13.60
CA ILE A 442 -11.74 -8.34 -12.27
C ILE A 442 -10.66 -8.03 -11.24
N LEU A 443 -10.93 -7.08 -10.36
CA LEU A 443 -10.18 -6.87 -9.13
C LEU A 443 -11.08 -7.18 -7.94
N SER A 444 -10.51 -7.18 -6.73
CA SER A 444 -11.29 -7.34 -5.52
C SER A 444 -11.03 -6.19 -4.53
N THR A 445 -11.99 -5.99 -3.64
CA THR A 445 -11.85 -5.10 -2.48
C THR A 445 -12.51 -5.75 -1.26
N PRO A 446 -11.84 -5.79 -0.09
CA PRO A 446 -12.35 -6.51 1.06
C PRO A 446 -13.11 -5.62 2.06
N LEU A 447 -14.06 -6.21 2.76
CA LEU A 447 -14.68 -5.66 3.97
C LEU A 447 -14.61 -6.69 5.11
N LEU A 448 -14.39 -6.23 6.32
CA LEU A 448 -14.58 -7.02 7.53
C LEU A 448 -16.06 -6.91 7.93
N LEU A 449 -16.80 -8.02 7.89
CA LEU A 449 -18.26 -8.03 8.08
C LEU A 449 -18.66 -8.85 9.30
N PRO A 450 -19.64 -8.39 10.11
CA PRO A 450 -20.15 -9.12 11.26
C PRO A 450 -21.19 -10.17 10.82
N LEU A 451 -20.72 -11.35 10.39
CA LEU A 451 -21.59 -12.45 9.99
C LEU A 451 -22.09 -13.23 11.21
N LYS A 452 -23.40 -13.48 11.29
CA LYS A 452 -24.00 -14.31 12.35
C LYS A 452 -23.65 -15.77 12.11
N GLU A 453 -23.68 -16.59 13.17
CA GLU A 453 -23.51 -18.03 13.04
C GLU A 453 -24.59 -18.63 12.12
N GLY A 454 -24.17 -19.44 11.15
CA GLY A 454 -25.03 -20.06 10.14
C GLY A 454 -25.26 -19.17 8.90
N SER A 455 -26.43 -19.29 8.29
CA SER A 455 -26.75 -18.63 7.01
C SER A 455 -27.04 -17.13 7.17
N ASN A 456 -26.36 -16.32 6.37
CA ASN A 456 -26.54 -14.88 6.25
C ASN A 456 -26.96 -14.46 4.83
N THR A 457 -27.41 -13.21 4.70
CA THR A 457 -27.54 -12.52 3.41
C THR A 457 -26.60 -11.33 3.34
N ILE A 458 -26.04 -11.09 2.15
CA ILE A 458 -25.25 -9.88 1.85
C ILE A 458 -25.87 -9.22 0.63
N THR A 459 -26.47 -8.04 0.83
CA THR A 459 -27.08 -7.24 -0.22
C THR A 459 -26.14 -6.10 -0.60
N VAL A 460 -25.86 -5.96 -1.89
CA VAL A 460 -25.04 -4.88 -2.46
C VAL A 460 -25.91 -3.95 -3.31
N GLY A 461 -25.89 -2.67 -2.98
CA GLY A 461 -26.51 -1.58 -3.74
C GLY A 461 -25.48 -0.56 -4.21
N GLY A 462 -25.95 0.61 -4.65
CA GLY A 462 -25.12 1.73 -5.02
C GLY A 462 -25.23 2.90 -4.04
N LEU A 463 -24.12 3.60 -3.79
CA LEU A 463 -24.03 4.79 -2.96
C LEU A 463 -23.48 5.97 -3.76
N SER A 464 -23.72 7.18 -3.25
CA SER A 464 -23.20 8.38 -3.90
C SER A 464 -21.68 8.44 -3.81
N ASN A 465 -21.05 8.60 -4.97
CA ASN A 465 -19.63 8.96 -5.08
C ASN A 465 -19.43 10.47 -5.35
N GLY A 466 -20.47 11.29 -5.19
CA GLY A 466 -20.50 12.71 -5.54
C GLY A 466 -20.92 13.02 -6.98
N PHE A 467 -21.02 12.00 -7.84
CA PHE A 467 -21.40 12.15 -9.25
C PHE A 467 -22.65 11.35 -9.62
N ASP A 468 -22.74 10.11 -9.13
CA ASP A 468 -23.84 9.19 -9.40
C ASP A 468 -24.03 8.20 -8.23
N LEU A 469 -25.02 7.32 -8.31
CA LEU A 469 -25.34 6.26 -7.32
C LEU A 469 -25.01 4.85 -7.84
N LYS A 470 -24.10 4.73 -8.80
CA LYS A 470 -23.79 3.46 -9.48
C LYS A 470 -22.83 2.60 -8.65
N GLY A 471 -23.18 1.34 -8.40
CA GLY A 471 -22.26 0.32 -7.89
C GLY A 471 -21.42 -0.29 -9.02
N ALA A 472 -20.29 -0.92 -8.70
CA ALA A 472 -19.54 -1.66 -9.71
C ALA A 472 -20.23 -2.99 -10.06
N ASP A 473 -19.89 -3.56 -11.21
CA ASP A 473 -20.43 -4.84 -11.64
C ASP A 473 -19.79 -5.96 -10.80
N LEU A 474 -20.56 -6.93 -10.31
CA LEU A 474 -20.08 -7.94 -9.37
C LEU A 474 -19.99 -9.34 -9.99
N ASP A 475 -18.81 -9.96 -9.89
CA ASP A 475 -18.54 -11.33 -10.31
C ASP A 475 -18.93 -12.33 -9.21
N LYS A 476 -18.37 -12.14 -8.01
CA LYS A 476 -18.57 -13.01 -6.84
C LYS A 476 -18.19 -12.28 -5.56
N ILE A 477 -18.56 -12.85 -4.43
CA ILE A 477 -17.91 -12.57 -3.15
C ILE A 477 -17.16 -13.82 -2.68
N VAL A 478 -16.11 -13.63 -1.88
CA VAL A 478 -15.38 -14.73 -1.23
C VAL A 478 -15.34 -14.44 0.26
N VAL A 479 -15.83 -15.38 1.06
CA VAL A 479 -15.91 -15.26 2.52
C VAL A 479 -14.81 -16.09 3.16
N TYR A 480 -13.95 -15.43 3.93
CA TYR A 480 -12.80 -16.05 4.58
C TYR A 480 -13.14 -16.55 5.98
N PRO A 481 -12.40 -17.53 6.51
CA PRO A 481 -12.44 -17.88 7.93
C PRO A 481 -12.21 -16.64 8.81
N PRO A 482 -12.79 -16.59 10.03
CA PRO A 482 -12.48 -15.53 10.97
C PRO A 482 -11.02 -15.62 11.41
N GLU A 483 -10.43 -14.49 11.76
CA GLU A 483 -9.16 -14.47 12.48
C GLU A 483 -9.35 -15.15 13.85
N GLU A 484 -8.38 -15.98 14.25
CA GLU A 484 -8.48 -16.77 15.49
C GLU A 484 -8.23 -15.95 16.73
#